data_AF-A0A0G4L0M9-F1
#
_entry.id   AF-A0A0G4L0M9-F1
#
_cell.length_a   1.000
_cell.length_b   1.000
_cell.length_c   1.000
_cell.angle_alpha   90.00
_cell.angle_beta   90.00
_cell.angle_gamma   90.00
#
_symmetry.space_group_name_H-M   'P 1'
#
loop_
_entity.id
_entity.type
_entity.pdbx_description
1 polymer ?
#
loop_
_entity_poly.entity_id
_entity_poly.type
_entity_poly.pdbx_seq_one_letter_code
_entity_poly.pdbx_strand_id
1 'polypeptide(L)'
;MADDNRPFDFDQLPDDDLGPRLNATVWSLTAVSGLFLGLRLYCKFTRRRGLWLDDHFLIAAWIALILLSSFATVAVGFDLGKHSWNIDQSTFAWLLLHGNLSGSFSIVAAAWSKTSFALTLQRLASERWMRWLIWFLIVSMNLVLGGAVLITWVQCSPVDKTWRTVAVEGTCWPQHVHRNYNIASSAYSGAMDVLLAMLPWRMIWGLELTRREKLGVLIAMSMGVLYVLSLPAPFF
;
A
#
# COMPACT_ATOMS: atom_id res chain seq x y z
N MET A 1 -27.09 -40.64 -14.80
CA MET A 1 -27.69 -39.81 -13.73
C MET A 1 -27.74 -40.67 -12.48
N ALA A 2 -26.70 -40.61 -11.66
CA ALA A 2 -26.69 -41.20 -10.32
C ALA A 2 -26.28 -40.06 -9.37
N ASP A 3 -27.09 -39.88 -8.33
CA ASP A 3 -26.98 -38.90 -7.24
C ASP A 3 -25.53 -38.61 -6.81
N ASP A 4 -25.08 -37.36 -6.98
CA ASP A 4 -24.01 -36.78 -6.16
C ASP A 4 -24.67 -35.89 -5.10
N ASN A 5 -25.42 -36.53 -4.21
CA ASN A 5 -26.04 -35.94 -3.03
C ASN A 5 -25.17 -36.24 -1.80
N ARG A 6 -23.84 -36.20 -1.98
CA ARG A 6 -22.91 -36.25 -0.84
C ARG A 6 -22.96 -34.88 -0.16
N PRO A 7 -23.16 -34.81 1.17
CA PRO A 7 -22.95 -33.55 1.88
C PRO A 7 -21.54 -33.05 1.53
N PHE A 8 -21.43 -31.78 1.14
CA PHE A 8 -20.14 -31.15 0.88
C PHE A 8 -19.32 -31.23 2.17
N ASP A 9 -18.35 -32.13 2.21
CA ASP A 9 -17.59 -32.46 3.41
C ASP A 9 -16.47 -31.42 3.57
N PHE A 10 -16.71 -30.42 4.43
CA PHE A 10 -15.79 -29.30 4.64
C PHE A 10 -14.45 -29.75 5.27
N ASP A 11 -14.41 -30.94 5.88
CA ASP A 11 -13.24 -31.48 6.58
C ASP A 11 -12.11 -31.98 5.63
N GLN A 12 -12.35 -32.06 4.32
CA GLN A 12 -11.35 -32.45 3.32
C GLN A 12 -10.65 -31.27 2.63
N LEU A 13 -11.04 -30.04 2.94
CA LEU A 13 -10.44 -28.85 2.34
C LEU A 13 -9.11 -28.51 3.04
N PRO A 14 -8.08 -28.05 2.32
CA PRO A 14 -6.81 -27.67 2.94
C PRO A 14 -7.00 -26.50 3.91
N ASP A 15 -6.87 -26.77 5.21
CA ASP A 15 -6.80 -25.79 6.32
C ASP A 15 -5.44 -25.08 6.35
N ASP A 16 -5.05 -24.46 5.24
CA ASP A 16 -3.83 -23.65 5.18
C ASP A 16 -4.07 -22.29 5.85
N ASP A 17 -3.67 -22.17 7.12
CA ASP A 17 -3.67 -20.91 7.85
C ASP A 17 -2.55 -19.97 7.37
N LEU A 18 -2.91 -18.99 6.53
CA LEU A 18 -1.97 -17.99 6.00
C LEU A 18 -1.71 -16.82 6.96
N GLY A 19 -2.52 -16.69 8.01
CA GLY A 19 -2.46 -15.59 8.99
C GLY A 19 -1.09 -15.39 9.65
N PRO A 20 -0.45 -16.45 10.21
CA PRO A 20 0.87 -16.33 10.83
C PRO A 20 1.95 -15.86 9.85
N ARG A 21 1.88 -16.33 8.59
CA ARG A 21 2.82 -15.91 7.53
C ARG A 21 2.65 -14.42 7.22
N LEU A 22 1.41 -13.96 7.10
CA LEU A 22 1.09 -12.54 6.86
C LEU A 22 1.64 -11.64 7.97
N ASN A 23 1.40 -11.99 9.24
CA ASN A 23 1.93 -11.23 10.37
C ASN A 23 3.46 -11.21 10.40
N ALA A 24 4.13 -12.35 10.16
CA ALA A 24 5.58 -12.42 10.12
C ALA A 24 6.17 -11.50 9.03
N THR A 25 5.58 -11.47 7.84
CA THR A 25 5.99 -10.57 6.76
C THR A 25 5.78 -9.10 7.11
N VAL A 26 4.59 -8.75 7.59
CA VAL A 26 4.24 -7.34 7.88
C VAL A 26 5.09 -6.76 9.02
N TRP A 27 5.30 -7.52 10.10
CA TRP A 27 6.13 -7.06 11.23
C TRP A 27 7.61 -7.00 10.88
N SER A 28 8.14 -7.95 10.10
CA SER A 28 9.54 -7.91 9.66
C SER A 28 9.83 -6.71 8.76
N LEU A 29 8.97 -6.43 7.76
CA LEU A 29 9.11 -5.25 6.91
C LEU A 29 9.00 -3.95 7.71
N THR A 30 8.06 -3.88 8.65
CA THR A 30 7.88 -2.70 9.51
C THR A 30 9.10 -2.45 10.40
N ALA A 31 9.66 -3.50 11.01
CA ALA A 31 10.86 -3.41 11.82
C ALA A 31 12.08 -2.95 11.00
N VAL A 32 12.29 -3.53 9.82
CA VAL A 32 13.37 -3.12 8.91
C VAL A 32 13.21 -1.66 8.50
N SER A 33 12.00 -1.23 8.10
CA SER A 33 11.73 0.17 7.74
C SER A 33 11.99 1.13 8.90
N GLY A 34 11.62 0.74 10.14
CA GLY A 34 11.87 1.52 11.35
C GLY A 34 13.34 1.66 11.67
N LEU A 35 14.13 0.62 11.46
CA LEU A 35 15.60 0.67 11.62
C LEU A 35 16.22 1.70 10.67
N PHE A 36 15.83 1.69 9.40
CA PHE A 36 16.32 2.67 8.42
C PHE A 36 15.90 4.10 8.76
N LEU A 37 14.66 4.30 9.22
CA LEU A 37 14.18 5.60 9.68
C LEU A 37 14.97 6.08 10.90
N GLY A 38 15.17 5.21 11.89
CA GLY A 38 15.96 5.50 13.08
C GLY A 38 17.38 5.91 12.75
N LEU A 39 18.04 5.19 11.84
CA LEU A 39 19.38 5.53 11.36
C LEU A 39 19.39 6.90 10.66
N ARG A 40 18.39 7.20 9.82
CA ARG A 40 18.25 8.49 9.13
C ARG A 40 18.11 9.64 10.14
N LEU A 41 17.28 9.47 11.16
CA LEU A 41 17.10 10.47 12.22
C LEU A 41 18.37 10.64 13.07
N TYR A 42 19.03 9.53 13.43
CA TYR A 42 20.29 9.55 14.18
C TYR A 42 21.40 10.32 13.45
N CYS A 43 21.61 10.04 12.16
CA CYS A 43 22.58 10.77 11.34
C CYS A 43 22.26 12.26 11.26
N LYS A 44 20.99 12.62 11.19
CA LYS A 44 20.54 14.01 11.10
C LYS A 44 20.74 14.78 12.40
N PHE A 45 20.42 14.14 13.52
CA PHE A 45 20.63 14.67 14.86
C PHE A 45 22.12 14.86 15.16
N THR A 46 22.94 13.87 14.82
CA THR A 46 24.41 13.93 14.94
C THR A 46 24.99 15.09 14.13
N ARG A 47 24.46 15.34 12.93
CA ARG A 47 24.92 16.44 12.06
C ARG A 47 24.29 17.80 12.39
N ARG A 48 23.54 17.93 13.49
CA ARG A 48 22.79 19.13 13.92
C ARG A 48 21.97 19.78 12.80
N ARG A 49 21.48 18.99 11.84
CA ARG A 49 20.56 19.50 10.83
C ARG A 49 19.15 19.43 11.43
N GLY A 50 18.44 20.56 11.49
CA GLY A 50 17.06 20.58 11.99
C GLY A 50 16.15 19.59 11.25
N LEU A 51 15.02 19.23 11.89
CA LEU A 51 13.97 18.43 11.27
C LEU A 51 13.23 19.27 10.22
N TRP A 52 13.07 18.72 9.03
CA TRP A 52 12.36 19.38 7.93
C TRP A 52 10.95 18.75 7.81
N LEU A 53 10.06 19.41 7.05
CA LEU A 53 8.72 18.89 6.79
C LEU A 53 8.75 17.47 6.18
N ASP A 54 9.75 17.18 5.35
CA ASP A 54 10.05 15.85 4.81
C ASP A 54 10.11 14.75 5.89
N ASP A 55 10.83 14.98 7.00
CA ASP A 55 10.98 13.95 8.03
C ASP A 55 9.68 13.74 8.80
N HIS A 56 8.85 14.77 8.93
CA HIS A 56 7.54 14.65 9.59
C HIS A 56 6.61 13.77 8.76
N PHE A 57 6.59 13.94 7.43
CA PHE A 57 5.84 13.04 6.55
C PHE A 57 6.38 11.61 6.59
N LEU A 58 7.69 11.44 6.67
CA LEU A 58 8.30 10.12 6.76
C LEU A 58 7.98 9.40 8.09
N ILE A 59 8.03 10.13 9.21
CA ILE A 59 7.62 9.62 10.53
C ILE A 59 6.12 9.28 10.54
N ALA A 60 5.28 10.16 9.98
CA ALA A 60 3.86 9.92 9.85
C ALA A 60 3.57 8.67 9.00
N ALA A 61 4.30 8.45 7.90
CA ALA A 61 4.20 7.26 7.06
C ALA A 61 4.55 5.99 7.86
N TRP A 62 5.58 6.04 8.69
CA TRP A 62 5.97 4.90 9.53
C TRP A 62 4.95 4.61 10.64
N ILE A 63 4.35 5.64 11.25
CA ILE A 63 3.24 5.47 12.19
C ILE A 63 2.05 4.82 11.49
N ALA A 64 1.71 5.24 10.27
CA ALA A 64 0.66 4.61 9.48
C ALA A 64 0.97 3.14 9.15
N LEU A 65 2.24 2.76 8.92
CA LEU A 65 2.67 1.36 8.77
C LEU A 65 2.50 0.54 10.05
N ILE A 66 2.71 1.13 11.23
CA ILE A 66 2.44 0.44 12.50
C ILE A 66 0.94 0.20 12.67
N LEU A 67 0.12 1.22 12.37
CA LEU A 67 -1.33 1.10 12.44
C LEU A 67 -1.83 0.00 11.50
N LEU A 68 -1.38 0.02 10.24
CA LEU A 68 -1.57 -1.08 9.28
C LEU A 68 -1.24 -2.44 9.89
N SER A 69 -0.04 -2.59 10.44
CA SER A 69 0.45 -3.85 11.01
C SER A 69 -0.41 -4.33 12.18
N SER A 70 -0.87 -3.40 12.99
CA SER A 70 -1.69 -3.65 14.17
C SER A 70 -3.10 -4.11 13.74
N PHE A 71 -3.74 -3.39 12.82
CA PHE A 71 -5.04 -3.76 12.29
C PHE A 71 -5.00 -5.07 11.49
N ALA A 72 -3.92 -5.33 10.75
CA ALA A 72 -3.70 -6.60 10.08
C ALA A 72 -3.57 -7.76 11.08
N THR A 73 -2.85 -7.56 12.19
CA THR A 73 -2.71 -8.58 13.25
C THR A 73 -4.05 -8.88 13.91
N VAL A 74 -4.85 -7.86 14.20
CA VAL A 74 -6.20 -8.03 14.74
C VAL A 74 -7.11 -8.74 13.75
N ALA A 75 -7.03 -8.40 12.46
CA ALA A 75 -7.79 -9.10 11.42
C ALA A 75 -7.41 -10.59 11.35
N VAL A 76 -6.12 -10.94 11.44
CA VAL A 76 -5.66 -12.34 11.54
C VAL A 76 -6.25 -13.05 12.76
N GLY A 77 -6.42 -12.35 13.89
CA GLY A 77 -7.10 -12.89 15.07
C GLY A 77 -8.60 -13.16 14.87
N PHE A 78 -9.20 -12.57 13.84
CA PHE A 78 -10.59 -12.77 13.41
C PHE A 78 -10.70 -13.69 12.18
N ASP A 79 -9.79 -14.66 12.07
CA ASP A 79 -9.73 -15.66 10.99
C ASP A 79 -9.37 -15.11 9.60
N LEU A 80 -8.70 -13.94 9.52
CA LEU A 80 -8.10 -13.49 8.26
C LEU A 80 -7.00 -14.46 7.82
N GLY A 81 -7.18 -15.08 6.65
CA GLY A 81 -6.23 -16.04 6.09
C GLY A 81 -6.73 -17.48 6.09
N LYS A 82 -7.88 -17.76 6.70
CA LYS A 82 -8.64 -19.00 6.54
C LYS A 82 -9.52 -18.96 5.30
N HIS A 83 -9.85 -20.13 4.78
CA HIS A 83 -10.77 -20.22 3.65
C HIS A 83 -12.18 -19.74 4.03
N SER A 84 -12.91 -19.21 3.05
CA SER A 84 -14.22 -18.56 3.21
C SER A 84 -15.31 -19.41 3.87
N TRP A 85 -15.13 -20.73 3.94
CA TRP A 85 -16.07 -21.69 4.54
C TRP A 85 -15.84 -21.92 6.04
N ASN A 86 -14.68 -21.54 6.58
CA ASN A 86 -14.33 -21.71 8.00
C ASN A 86 -14.40 -20.39 8.80
N ILE A 87 -15.03 -19.35 8.23
CA ILE A 87 -15.11 -18.02 8.84
C ILE A 87 -16.43 -17.91 9.60
N ASP A 88 -16.32 -17.58 10.89
CA ASP A 88 -17.49 -17.31 11.71
C ASP A 88 -18.23 -16.04 11.23
N GLN A 89 -19.52 -16.22 10.95
CA GLN A 89 -20.37 -15.19 10.35
C GLN A 89 -20.61 -14.01 11.31
N SER A 90 -20.49 -14.23 12.62
CA SER A 90 -20.61 -13.18 13.64
C SER A 90 -19.38 -12.27 13.68
N THR A 91 -18.22 -12.83 13.33
CA THR A 91 -16.91 -12.17 13.37
C THR A 91 -16.55 -11.51 12.03
N PHE A 92 -17.20 -11.93 10.93
CA PHE A 92 -16.99 -11.42 9.58
C PHE A 92 -17.09 -9.89 9.45
N ALA A 93 -17.98 -9.25 10.21
CA ALA A 93 -18.11 -7.79 10.17
C ALA A 93 -16.87 -7.08 10.75
N TRP A 94 -16.30 -7.62 11.83
CA TRP A 94 -15.08 -7.08 12.42
C TRP A 94 -13.88 -7.32 11.52
N LEU A 95 -13.82 -8.48 10.88
CA LEU A 95 -12.82 -8.82 9.87
C LEU A 95 -12.79 -7.80 8.72
N LEU A 96 -13.95 -7.51 8.12
CA LEU A 96 -14.07 -6.52 7.03
C LEU A 96 -13.69 -5.11 7.49
N LEU A 97 -14.11 -4.69 8.68
CA LEU A 97 -13.77 -3.38 9.21
C LEU A 97 -12.25 -3.22 9.36
N HIS A 98 -11.60 -4.18 10.02
CA HIS A 98 -10.14 -4.15 10.24
C HIS A 98 -9.36 -4.30 8.94
N GLY A 99 -9.87 -5.08 7.98
CA GLY A 99 -9.30 -5.22 6.64
C GLY A 99 -9.36 -3.90 5.84
N ASN A 100 -10.51 -3.23 5.80
CA ASN A 100 -10.67 -1.93 5.13
C ASN A 100 -9.82 -0.84 5.78
N LEU A 101 -9.73 -0.87 7.12
CA LEU A 101 -8.92 0.08 7.87
C LEU A 101 -7.42 -0.14 7.62
N SER A 102 -6.96 -1.40 7.65
CA SER A 102 -5.62 -1.82 7.26
C SER A 102 -5.29 -1.35 5.83
N GLY A 103 -6.15 -1.65 4.84
CA GLY A 103 -5.97 -1.19 3.46
C GLY A 103 -5.87 0.33 3.33
N SER A 104 -6.72 1.08 4.04
CA SER A 104 -6.70 2.55 4.07
C SER A 104 -5.36 3.09 4.59
N PHE A 105 -4.88 2.55 5.72
CA PHE A 105 -3.58 2.95 6.27
C PHE A 105 -2.41 2.57 5.36
N SER A 106 -2.51 1.46 4.63
CA SER A 106 -1.52 1.08 3.62
C SER A 106 -1.39 2.14 2.52
N ILE A 107 -2.54 2.58 1.97
CA ILE A 107 -2.58 3.60 0.91
C ILE A 107 -2.04 4.93 1.42
N VAL A 108 -2.42 5.35 2.63
CA VAL A 108 -1.93 6.59 3.25
C VAL A 108 -0.43 6.52 3.52
N ALA A 109 0.08 5.42 4.06
CA ALA A 109 1.50 5.21 4.28
C ALA A 109 2.29 5.27 2.96
N ALA A 110 1.79 4.63 1.91
CA ALA A 110 2.39 4.66 0.58
C ALA A 110 2.38 6.06 -0.03
N ALA A 111 1.30 6.84 0.16
CA ALA A 111 1.22 8.22 -0.29
C ALA A 111 2.24 9.09 0.46
N TRP A 112 2.25 9.04 1.79
CA TRP A 112 3.14 9.88 2.60
C TRP A 112 4.61 9.57 2.37
N SER A 113 4.98 8.30 2.22
CA SER A 113 6.36 7.90 1.88
C SER A 113 6.83 8.52 0.55
N LYS A 114 5.98 8.45 -0.49
CA LYS A 114 6.26 9.08 -1.79
C LYS A 114 6.32 10.59 -1.70
N THR A 115 5.45 11.23 -0.90
CA THR A 115 5.49 12.69 -0.71
C THR A 115 6.78 13.14 -0.03
N SER A 116 7.26 12.44 1.00
CA SER A 116 8.54 12.73 1.64
C SER A 116 9.66 12.67 0.60
N PHE A 117 9.75 11.59 -0.18
CA PHE A 117 10.76 11.48 -1.22
C PHE A 117 10.68 12.60 -2.26
N ALA A 118 9.47 12.93 -2.73
CA ALA A 118 9.24 14.03 -3.67
C ALA A 118 9.65 15.40 -3.08
N LEU A 119 9.36 15.67 -1.81
CA LEU A 119 9.79 16.90 -1.12
C LEU A 119 11.32 16.97 -0.97
N THR A 120 11.97 15.83 -0.72
CA THR A 120 13.44 15.74 -0.72
C THR A 120 14.01 16.11 -2.09
N LEU A 121 13.44 15.58 -3.18
CA LEU A 121 13.84 15.92 -4.55
C LEU A 121 13.57 17.39 -4.89
N GLN A 122 12.45 17.94 -4.45
CA GLN A 122 12.08 19.34 -4.69
C GLN A 122 13.12 20.30 -4.12
N ARG A 123 13.69 19.95 -2.96
CA ARG A 123 14.73 20.74 -2.33
C ARG A 123 16.05 20.67 -3.08
N LEU A 124 16.35 19.52 -3.69
CA LEU A 124 17.54 19.35 -4.51
C LEU A 124 17.39 20.12 -5.84
N ALA A 125 16.17 20.16 -6.39
CA ALA A 125 15.85 20.88 -7.62
C ALA A 125 16.19 22.39 -7.55
N SER A 126 17.12 22.85 -8.39
CA SER A 126 17.36 24.29 -8.61
C SER A 126 16.37 24.90 -9.61
N GLU A 127 15.96 24.11 -10.62
CA GLU A 127 15.11 24.55 -11.73
C GLU A 127 13.65 24.80 -11.33
N ARG A 128 13.09 25.94 -11.74
CA ARG A 128 11.69 26.33 -11.43
C ARG A 128 10.68 25.38 -12.05
N TRP A 129 10.91 24.93 -13.28
CA TRP A 129 10.03 23.97 -13.97
C TRP A 129 9.92 22.64 -13.22
N MET A 130 11.05 22.13 -12.72
CA MET A 130 11.09 20.87 -11.97
C MET A 130 10.34 20.96 -10.64
N ARG A 131 10.40 22.12 -9.97
CA ARG A 131 9.63 22.36 -8.73
C ARG A 131 8.12 22.33 -8.97
N TRP A 132 7.65 22.92 -10.08
CA TRP A 132 6.24 22.88 -10.47
C TRP A 132 5.79 21.45 -10.80
N LEU A 133 6.60 20.71 -11.56
CA LEU A 133 6.31 19.32 -11.88
C LEU A 133 6.22 18.46 -10.61
N ILE A 134 7.15 18.60 -9.67
CA ILE A 134 7.10 17.84 -8.41
C ILE A 134 5.85 18.16 -7.59
N TRP A 135 5.46 19.44 -7.49
CA TRP A 135 4.21 19.83 -6.83
C TRP A 135 2.99 19.20 -7.49
N PHE A 136 2.95 19.18 -8.82
CA PHE A 136 1.90 18.53 -9.58
C PHE A 136 1.84 17.02 -9.30
N LEU A 137 2.99 16.33 -9.23
CA LEU A 137 3.03 14.90 -8.86
C LEU A 137 2.53 14.66 -7.44
N ILE A 138 2.94 15.48 -6.47
CA ILE A 138 2.49 15.36 -5.07
C ILE A 138 0.98 15.53 -4.98
N VAL A 139 0.42 16.58 -5.58
CA VAL A 139 -1.02 16.88 -5.50
C VAL A 139 -1.83 15.82 -6.22
N SER A 140 -1.45 15.47 -7.45
CA SER A 140 -2.16 14.47 -8.24
C SER A 140 -2.15 13.09 -7.58
N MET A 141 -1.02 12.69 -6.99
CA MET A 141 -0.92 11.42 -6.25
C MET A 141 -1.78 11.42 -4.99
N ASN A 142 -1.72 12.47 -4.17
CA ASN A 142 -2.58 12.55 -2.97
C ASN A 142 -4.06 12.57 -3.34
N LEU A 143 -4.43 13.20 -4.46
CA LEU A 143 -5.81 13.22 -4.92
C LEU A 143 -6.30 11.84 -5.35
N VAL A 144 -5.51 11.11 -6.16
CA VAL A 144 -5.88 9.77 -6.65
C VAL A 144 -5.93 8.75 -5.51
N LEU A 145 -4.90 8.73 -4.65
CA LEU A 145 -4.81 7.79 -3.52
C LEU A 145 -5.81 8.15 -2.41
N GLY A 146 -5.98 9.44 -2.11
CA GLY A 146 -7.00 9.91 -1.18
C GLY A 146 -8.42 9.58 -1.67
N GLY A 147 -8.67 9.73 -2.97
CA GLY A 147 -9.90 9.30 -3.61
C GLY A 147 -10.14 7.79 -3.46
N ALA A 148 -9.09 6.96 -3.56
CA ALA A 148 -9.19 5.52 -3.33
C ALA A 148 -9.67 5.20 -1.92
N VAL A 149 -9.06 5.83 -0.92
CA VAL A 149 -9.48 5.65 0.48
C VAL A 149 -10.93 6.10 0.67
N LEU A 150 -11.31 7.27 0.15
CA LEU A 150 -12.68 7.77 0.27
C LEU A 150 -13.68 6.79 -0.34
N ILE A 151 -13.42 6.30 -1.56
CA ILE A 151 -14.30 5.35 -2.26
C ILE A 151 -14.50 4.07 -1.44
N THR A 152 -13.47 3.54 -0.78
CA THR A 152 -13.59 2.37 0.10
C THR A 152 -14.60 2.56 1.22
N TRP A 153 -14.75 3.79 1.75
CA TRP A 153 -15.71 4.08 2.82
C TRP A 153 -17.09 4.50 2.31
N VAL A 154 -17.17 5.19 1.17
CA VAL A 154 -18.46 5.70 0.61
C VAL A 154 -19.13 4.75 -0.40
N GLN A 155 -18.54 3.58 -0.68
CA GLN A 155 -19.08 2.63 -1.66
C GLN A 155 -20.47 2.07 -1.32
N CYS A 156 -20.91 2.16 -0.06
CA CYS A 156 -22.22 1.68 0.38
C CYS A 156 -23.01 2.80 1.06
N SER A 157 -24.33 2.80 0.83
CA SER A 157 -25.28 3.62 1.56
C SER A 157 -26.26 2.72 2.30
N PRO A 158 -26.30 2.74 3.64
CA PRO A 158 -25.44 3.51 4.58
C PRO A 158 -24.00 2.95 4.67
N VAL A 159 -23.06 3.79 5.13
CA VAL A 159 -21.62 3.45 5.26
C VAL A 159 -21.41 2.22 6.17
N ASP A 160 -22.29 2.03 7.15
CA ASP A 160 -22.24 0.89 8.08
C ASP A 160 -22.36 -0.47 7.38
N LYS A 161 -22.97 -0.49 6.18
CA LYS A 161 -23.11 -1.71 5.37
C LYS A 161 -21.77 -2.20 4.82
N THR A 162 -20.75 -1.33 4.75
CA THR A 162 -19.40 -1.70 4.28
C THR A 162 -18.77 -2.80 5.14
N TRP A 163 -19.09 -2.84 6.44
CA TRP A 163 -18.63 -3.91 7.34
C TRP A 163 -19.78 -4.78 7.88
N ARG A 164 -20.98 -4.24 8.08
CA ARG A 164 -22.16 -5.02 8.53
C ARG A 164 -23.03 -5.47 7.34
N THR A 165 -22.45 -6.25 6.43
CA THR A 165 -23.09 -6.65 5.17
C THR A 165 -24.41 -7.41 5.36
N VAL A 166 -24.52 -8.22 6.42
CA VAL A 166 -25.71 -9.05 6.73
C VAL A 166 -26.73 -8.33 7.61
N ALA A 167 -26.28 -7.43 8.51
CA ALA A 167 -27.16 -6.82 9.51
C ALA A 167 -27.82 -5.51 9.04
N VAL A 168 -27.38 -4.93 7.92
CA VAL A 168 -27.85 -3.62 7.45
C VAL A 168 -28.34 -3.71 6.00
N GLU A 169 -29.61 -3.40 5.80
CA GLU A 169 -30.20 -3.21 4.47
C GLU A 169 -29.69 -1.91 3.84
N GLY A 170 -29.46 -1.92 2.53
CA GLY A 170 -28.84 -0.80 1.83
C GLY A 170 -28.31 -1.19 0.46
N THR A 171 -27.90 -0.19 -0.32
CA THR A 171 -27.36 -0.40 -1.68
C THR A 171 -25.87 -0.11 -1.69
N CYS A 172 -25.09 -1.05 -2.20
CA CYS A 172 -23.66 -0.87 -2.45
C CYS A 172 -23.43 -0.70 -3.95
N TRP A 173 -22.37 0.02 -4.29
CA TRP A 173 -21.91 0.13 -5.67
C TRP A 173 -21.51 -1.24 -6.22
N PRO A 174 -21.58 -1.43 -7.54
CA PRO A 174 -21.13 -2.67 -8.16
C PRO A 174 -19.67 -2.95 -7.83
N GLN A 175 -19.36 -4.20 -7.46
CA GLN A 175 -18.00 -4.63 -7.11
C GLN A 175 -16.97 -4.35 -8.23
N HIS A 176 -17.40 -4.37 -9.50
CA HIS A 176 -16.54 -4.06 -10.64
C HIS A 176 -16.05 -2.60 -10.65
N VAL A 177 -16.86 -1.65 -10.19
CA VAL A 177 -16.48 -0.22 -10.15
C VAL A 177 -15.36 -0.01 -9.14
N HIS A 178 -15.54 -0.53 -7.93
CA HIS A 178 -14.53 -0.45 -6.87
C HIS A 178 -13.23 -1.17 -7.28
N ARG A 179 -13.34 -2.38 -7.85
CA ARG A 179 -12.18 -3.14 -8.34
C ARG A 179 -11.41 -2.37 -9.41
N ASN A 180 -12.10 -1.88 -10.44
CA ASN A 180 -11.47 -1.17 -11.56
C ASN A 180 -10.78 0.11 -11.09
N TYR A 181 -11.39 0.84 -10.15
CA TYR A 181 -10.79 2.03 -9.57
C TYR A 181 -9.50 1.69 -8.81
N ASN A 182 -9.52 0.66 -7.95
CA ASN A 182 -8.33 0.25 -7.19
C ASN A 182 -7.18 -0.23 -8.10
N ILE A 183 -7.51 -0.93 -9.19
CA ILE A 183 -6.53 -1.33 -10.21
C ILE A 183 -5.91 -0.08 -10.84
N ALA A 184 -6.74 0.87 -11.28
CA ALA A 184 -6.27 2.11 -11.88
C ALA A 184 -5.42 2.95 -10.92
N SER A 185 -5.82 3.09 -9.65
CA SER A 185 -5.06 3.83 -8.64
C SER A 185 -3.73 3.14 -8.31
N SER A 186 -3.70 1.80 -8.30
CA SER A 186 -2.47 1.03 -8.07
C SER A 186 -1.50 1.15 -9.24
N ALA A 187 -2.01 1.04 -10.47
CA ALA A 187 -1.21 1.27 -11.69
C ALA A 187 -0.66 2.70 -11.74
N TYR A 188 -1.48 3.69 -11.38
CA TYR A 188 -1.05 5.09 -11.28
C TYR A 188 0.03 5.29 -10.21
N SER A 189 -0.14 4.70 -9.02
CA SER A 189 0.89 4.75 -7.97
C SER A 189 2.21 4.13 -8.45
N GLY A 190 2.16 3.00 -9.16
CA GLY A 190 3.36 2.37 -9.73
C GLY A 190 4.02 3.25 -10.80
N ALA A 191 3.24 3.89 -11.67
CA ALA A 191 3.77 4.85 -12.64
C ALA A 191 4.45 6.05 -11.95
N MET A 192 3.91 6.51 -10.82
CA MET A 192 4.52 7.55 -10.01
C MET A 192 5.85 7.15 -9.40
N ASP A 193 6.00 5.90 -8.95
CA ASP A 193 7.29 5.38 -8.48
C ASP A 193 8.35 5.41 -9.59
N VAL A 194 7.97 5.02 -10.80
CA VAL A 194 8.84 5.08 -11.98
C VAL A 194 9.24 6.53 -12.30
N LEU A 195 8.27 7.46 -12.30
CA LEU A 195 8.53 8.88 -12.54
C LEU A 195 9.45 9.47 -11.47
N LEU A 196 9.19 9.22 -10.18
CA LEU A 196 10.00 9.71 -9.06
C LEU A 196 11.43 9.15 -9.11
N ALA A 197 11.62 7.91 -9.57
CA ALA A 197 12.95 7.34 -9.78
C ALA A 197 13.70 7.97 -10.97
N MET A 198 12.98 8.37 -12.03
CA MET A 198 13.56 9.04 -13.20
C MET A 198 13.86 10.53 -13.00
N LEU A 199 13.21 11.21 -12.06
CA LEU A 199 13.47 12.63 -11.79
C LEU A 199 14.93 12.96 -11.39
N PRO A 200 15.53 12.29 -10.39
CA PRO A 200 16.94 12.54 -10.06
C PRO A 200 17.83 12.22 -11.24
N TRP A 201 17.51 11.19 -12.05
CA TRP A 201 18.26 10.88 -13.26
C TRP A 201 18.32 12.05 -14.24
N ARG A 202 17.17 12.67 -14.52
CA ARG A 202 17.11 13.81 -15.44
C ARG A 202 17.86 15.01 -14.86
N MET A 203 17.77 15.24 -13.56
CA MET A 203 18.50 16.30 -12.87
C MET A 203 20.03 16.06 -12.94
N ILE A 204 20.44 14.81 -12.79
CA ILE A 204 21.82 14.36 -12.84
C ILE A 204 22.37 14.36 -14.27
N TRP A 205 21.55 14.19 -15.31
CA TRP A 205 22.09 14.22 -16.68
C TRP A 205 22.65 15.60 -17.08
N GLY A 206 22.29 16.65 -16.37
CA GLY A 206 22.92 17.97 -16.46
C GLY A 206 24.19 18.15 -15.60
N LEU A 207 24.54 17.18 -14.75
CA LEU A 207 25.66 17.27 -13.78
C LEU A 207 26.46 15.96 -13.73
N GLU A 208 27.75 15.98 -14.09
CA GLU A 208 28.60 14.79 -14.29
C GLU A 208 28.64 13.82 -13.08
N LEU A 209 27.79 12.79 -13.09
CA LEU A 209 27.84 11.69 -12.10
C LEU A 209 28.31 10.37 -12.72
N THR A 210 28.87 9.53 -11.85
CA THR A 210 29.63 8.33 -12.21
C THR A 210 28.75 7.17 -12.69
N ARG A 211 29.27 6.37 -13.63
CA ARG A 211 28.56 5.27 -14.31
C ARG A 211 27.99 4.17 -13.39
N ARG A 212 28.39 4.11 -12.13
CA ARG A 212 27.93 3.09 -11.16
C ARG A 212 26.50 3.35 -10.66
N GLU A 213 26.13 4.61 -10.47
CA GLU A 213 24.76 5.00 -10.08
C GLU A 213 23.77 4.77 -11.24
N LYS A 214 24.26 4.89 -12.48
CA LYS A 214 23.54 4.54 -13.71
C LYS A 214 23.12 3.08 -13.79
N LEU A 215 23.98 2.19 -13.34
CA LEU A 215 23.72 0.76 -13.38
C LEU A 215 22.73 0.33 -12.29
N GLY A 216 22.82 0.91 -11.08
CA GLY A 216 21.92 0.57 -9.97
C GLY A 216 20.45 0.86 -10.26
N VAL A 217 20.15 1.99 -10.92
CA VAL A 217 18.77 2.36 -11.29
C VAL A 217 18.23 1.46 -12.40
N LEU A 218 19.05 1.12 -13.40
CA LEU A 218 18.64 0.21 -14.48
C LEU A 218 18.26 -1.17 -13.93
N ILE A 219 19.05 -1.69 -12.98
CA ILE A 219 18.80 -2.98 -12.32
C ILE A 219 17.55 -2.91 -11.43
N ALA A 220 17.35 -1.81 -10.70
CA ALA A 220 16.14 -1.64 -9.89
C ALA A 220 14.86 -1.59 -10.73
N MET A 221 14.90 -0.93 -11.89
CA MET A 221 13.77 -0.87 -12.83
C MET A 221 13.46 -2.23 -13.48
N SER A 222 14.49 -2.98 -13.89
CA SER A 222 14.29 -4.27 -14.57
C SER A 222 13.77 -5.37 -13.64
N MET A 223 14.14 -5.32 -12.35
CA MET A 223 13.66 -6.30 -11.36
C MET A 223 12.14 -6.19 -11.12
N GLY A 224 11.57 -4.98 -11.19
CA GLY A 224 10.12 -4.76 -11.08
C GLY A 224 9.32 -5.33 -12.26
N VAL A 225 9.84 -5.19 -13.48
CA VAL A 225 9.19 -5.72 -14.70
C VAL A 225 9.23 -7.25 -14.71
N LEU A 226 10.34 -7.85 -14.31
CA LEU A 226 10.48 -9.30 -14.23
C LEU A 226 9.52 -9.92 -13.20
N TYR A 227 9.27 -9.24 -12.07
CA TYR A 227 8.28 -9.69 -11.10
C TYR A 227 6.86 -9.71 -11.68
N VAL A 228 6.45 -8.62 -12.35
CA VAL A 228 5.12 -8.53 -12.98
C VAL A 228 4.96 -9.56 -14.11
N LEU A 229 6.01 -9.81 -14.90
CA LEU A 229 5.99 -10.81 -15.96
C LEU A 229 5.96 -12.26 -15.42
N SER A 230 6.42 -12.47 -14.18
CA SER A 230 6.47 -13.79 -13.54
C SER A 230 5.19 -14.20 -12.83
N LEU A 231 4.24 -13.28 -12.63
CA LEU A 231 2.96 -13.61 -12.03
C LEU A 231 2.11 -14.39 -13.06
N PRO A 232 1.69 -15.63 -12.74
CA PRO A 232 0.79 -16.36 -13.60
C PRO A 232 -0.52 -15.57 -13.71
N ALA A 233 -1.12 -15.60 -14.91
CA ALA A 233 -2.30 -14.82 -15.27
C ALA A 233 -3.65 -15.17 -14.57
N PRO A 234 -3.85 -16.23 -13.73
CA PRO A 234 -5.20 -16.53 -13.25
C PRO A 234 -5.66 -15.72 -12.02
N PHE A 235 -5.03 -14.57 -11.71
CA PHE A 235 -5.42 -13.70 -10.59
C PHE A 235 -5.69 -12.22 -10.99
N PHE A 236 -6.17 -11.99 -12.22
CA PHE A 236 -6.74 -10.71 -12.65
C PHE A 236 -8.25 -10.80 -12.90
#